data_AF-A0ABD7S3X3-F1
#
_entry.id   AF-A0ABD7S3X3-F1
#
_cell.length_a   1.000
_cell.length_b   1.000
_cell.length_c   1.000
_cell.angle_alpha   90.00
_cell.angle_beta   90.00
_cell.angle_gamma   90.00
#
_symmetry.space_group_name_H-M   'P 1'
#
loop_
_entity.id
_entity.type
_entity.pdbx_description
1 polymer ?
#
loop_
_entity_poly.entity_id
_entity_poly.type
_entity_poly.pdbx_seq_one_letter_code
_entity_poly.pdbx_strand_id
1 'polypeptide(L)'
;SQRMTASLLALAKEEGLSRVDHVVLNNPTAQLAGGEKVFVVQGALNDPAHQRAHMSTMDAVQTPETQSFDRLQAINQTQAQAREQQQALEQSQQAVSQA
;
A
#
# COMPACT_ATOMS: atom_id res chain seq x y z
N SER A 1 -13.92 3.65 11.47
CA SER A 1 -14.65 2.72 10.58
C SER A 1 -13.72 1.59 10.22
N GLN A 2 -14.10 0.32 10.47
CA GLN A 2 -13.18 -0.81 10.24
C GLN A 2 -12.95 -1.08 8.74
N ARG A 3 -14.01 -0.99 7.91
CA ARG A 3 -13.92 -1.08 6.44
C ARG A 3 -12.91 -0.10 5.84
N MET A 4 -12.97 1.15 6.31
CA MET A 4 -12.02 2.19 5.91
C MET A 4 -10.59 1.78 6.24
N THR A 5 -10.33 1.39 7.50
CA THR A 5 -8.99 1.00 7.94
C THR A 5 -8.46 -0.19 7.15
N ALA A 6 -9.27 -1.21 6.91
CA ALA A 6 -8.87 -2.38 6.13
C ALA A 6 -8.56 -2.02 4.67
N SER A 7 -9.41 -1.20 4.04
CA SER A 7 -9.21 -0.74 2.65
C SER A 7 -7.93 0.08 2.52
N LEU A 8 -7.69 0.99 3.45
CA LEU A 8 -6.48 1.83 3.47
C LEU A 8 -5.21 1.02 3.71
N LEU A 9 -5.26 0.01 4.58
CA LEU A 9 -4.14 -0.89 4.82
C LEU A 9 -3.81 -1.72 3.57
N ALA A 10 -4.84 -2.27 2.91
CA ALA A 10 -4.67 -3.01 1.67
C ALA A 10 -4.07 -2.13 0.56
N LEU A 11 -4.58 -0.92 0.37
CA LEU A 11 -4.05 0.09 -0.55
C LEU A 11 -2.58 0.41 -0.25
N ALA A 12 -2.24 0.66 1.03
CA ALA A 12 -0.87 0.97 1.43
C ALA A 12 0.09 -0.16 1.03
N LYS A 13 -0.27 -1.42 1.30
CA LYS A 13 0.57 -2.57 0.92
C LYS A 13 0.65 -2.78 -0.58
N GLU A 14 -0.44 -2.54 -1.31
CA GLU A 14 -0.50 -2.65 -2.78
C GLU A 14 0.49 -1.67 -3.43
N GLU A 15 0.54 -0.44 -2.92
CA GLU A 15 1.41 0.63 -3.42
C GLU A 15 2.83 0.59 -2.82
N GLY A 16 3.17 -0.48 -2.10
CA GLY A 16 4.52 -0.70 -1.56
C GLY A 16 4.85 0.07 -0.29
N LEU A 17 3.88 0.75 0.33
CA LEU A 17 4.08 1.37 1.63
C LEU A 17 4.28 0.30 2.70
N SER A 18 5.34 0.47 3.48
CA SER A 18 5.67 -0.44 4.58
C SER A 18 4.80 -0.17 5.81
N ARG A 19 4.41 1.09 6.02
CA ARG A 19 3.56 1.56 7.13
C ARG A 19 2.71 2.75 6.70
N VAL A 20 1.74 3.12 7.54
CA VAL A 20 0.92 4.32 7.37
C VAL A 20 1.18 5.24 8.55
N ASP A 21 1.77 6.40 8.29
CA ASP A 21 2.05 7.42 9.32
C ASP A 21 0.90 8.45 9.38
N HIS A 22 0.28 8.77 8.25
CA HIS A 22 -0.83 9.72 8.17
C HIS A 22 -1.96 9.25 7.24
N VAL A 23 -3.19 9.62 7.59
CA VAL A 23 -4.36 9.50 6.72
C VAL A 23 -4.98 10.89 6.57
N VAL A 24 -5.08 11.38 5.34
CA VAL A 24 -5.58 12.73 5.04
C VAL A 24 -6.60 12.71 3.92
N LEU A 25 -7.49 13.70 3.90
CA LEU A 25 -8.48 13.90 2.84
C LEU A 25 -8.01 14.97 1.87
N ASN A 26 -8.49 14.92 0.62
CA ASN A 26 -8.22 16.02 -0.31
C ASN A 26 -8.92 17.31 0.13
N ASN A 27 -8.26 18.43 -0.16
CA ASN A 27 -8.90 19.73 -0.20
C ASN A 27 -9.77 19.86 -1.47
N PRO A 28 -10.81 20.72 -1.45
CA PRO A 28 -11.59 21.00 -2.64
C PRO A 28 -10.71 21.64 -3.74
N THR A 29 -10.97 21.24 -4.98
CA THR A 29 -10.34 21.74 -6.21
C THR A 29 -11.44 22.07 -7.23
N ALA A 30 -11.08 22.55 -8.42
CA ALA A 30 -12.08 22.79 -9.48
C ALA A 30 -12.77 21.50 -9.97
N GLN A 31 -12.14 20.34 -9.79
CA GLN A 31 -12.65 19.05 -10.28
C GLN A 31 -13.10 18.09 -9.16
N LEU A 32 -12.70 18.31 -7.92
CA LEU A 32 -13.00 17.43 -6.78
C LEU A 32 -13.49 18.25 -5.60
N ALA A 33 -14.62 17.86 -5.02
CA ALA A 33 -15.06 18.34 -3.72
C ALA A 33 -14.11 17.86 -2.61
N GLY A 34 -14.08 18.59 -1.51
CA GLY A 34 -13.27 18.22 -0.35
C GLY A 34 -13.76 16.88 0.24
N GLY A 35 -12.82 16.00 0.58
CA GLY A 35 -13.14 14.69 1.15
C GLY A 35 -13.50 13.59 0.15
N GLU A 36 -13.52 13.85 -1.15
CA GLU A 36 -13.77 12.80 -2.16
C GLU A 36 -12.64 11.77 -2.27
N LYS A 37 -11.40 12.16 -1.99
CA LYS A 37 -10.24 11.27 -1.95
C LYS A 37 -9.63 11.21 -0.56
N VAL A 38 -9.17 10.02 -0.22
CA VAL A 38 -8.35 9.75 0.95
C VAL A 38 -6.94 9.35 0.51
N PHE A 39 -5.95 9.82 1.25
CA PHE A 39 -4.55 9.51 1.04
C PHE A 39 -3.98 8.85 2.28
N VAL A 40 -3.20 7.80 2.08
CA VAL A 40 -2.30 7.23 3.08
C VAL A 40 -0.90 7.71 2.78
N VAL A 41 -0.19 8.17 3.81
CA VAL A 41 1.16 8.72 3.67
C VAL A 41 2.11 8.00 4.62
N GLN A 42 3.28 7.65 4.11
CA GLN A 42 4.44 7.17 4.86
C GLN A 42 5.51 8.26 4.85
N GLY A 43 5.97 8.65 6.04
CA GLY A 43 6.88 9.77 6.27
C GLY A 43 6.15 11.02 6.76
N ALA A 44 6.92 12.07 7.05
CA ALA A 44 6.36 13.34 7.50
C ALA A 44 5.70 14.10 6.33
N LEU A 45 4.56 14.76 6.57
CA LEU A 45 3.82 15.48 5.51
C LEU A 45 4.61 16.62 4.87
N ASN A 46 5.58 17.20 5.58
CA ASN A 46 6.48 18.25 5.11
C ASN A 46 7.78 17.72 4.49
N ASP A 47 7.98 16.40 4.48
CA ASP A 47 9.13 15.76 3.82
C ASP A 47 8.78 15.52 2.34
N PRO A 48 9.52 16.07 1.37
CA PRO A 48 9.26 15.83 -0.06
C PRO A 48 9.47 14.38 -0.49
N ALA A 49 10.21 13.57 0.28
CA ALA A 49 10.44 12.15 0.01
C ALA A 49 9.36 11.25 0.61
N HIS A 50 8.26 11.79 1.15
CA HIS A 50 7.16 10.98 1.63
C HIS A 50 6.57 10.12 0.49
N GLN A 51 6.20 8.89 0.84
CA GLN A 51 5.47 8.01 -0.07
C GLN A 51 3.99 8.14 0.21
N ARG A 52 3.17 8.13 -0.83
CA ARG A 52 1.72 8.24 -0.67
C ARG A 52 0.98 7.35 -1.66
N ALA A 53 -0.17 6.87 -1.20
CA ALA A 53 -1.16 6.20 -2.03
C ALA A 53 -2.52 6.84 -1.79
N HIS A 54 -3.45 6.67 -2.73
CA HIS A 54 -4.79 7.25 -2.61
C HIS A 54 -5.89 6.32 -3.12
N MET A 55 -7.10 6.55 -2.66
CA MET A 55 -8.31 5.98 -3.26
C MET A 55 -9.50 6.92 -3.06
N SER A 56 -10.64 6.60 -3.68
CA SER A 56 -11.89 7.28 -3.36
C SER A 56 -12.26 7.03 -1.90
N THR A 57 -12.69 8.07 -1.19
CA THR A 57 -13.23 7.92 0.16
C THR A 57 -14.47 7.02 0.14
N MET A 58 -15.26 7.08 -0.94
CA MET A 58 -16.43 6.22 -1.11
C MET A 58 -16.03 4.75 -1.21
N ASP A 59 -15.02 4.42 -2.02
CA ASP A 59 -14.51 3.05 -2.14
C ASP A 59 -14.04 2.55 -0.77
N ALA A 60 -13.22 3.35 -0.08
CA ALA A 60 -12.68 2.94 1.21
C ALA A 60 -13.75 2.64 2.28
N VAL A 61 -14.91 3.31 2.27
CA VAL A 61 -16.00 3.02 3.22
C VAL A 61 -16.97 1.95 2.74
N GLN A 62 -17.09 1.73 1.43
CA GLN A 62 -18.01 0.76 0.83
C GLN A 62 -17.39 -0.63 0.65
N THR A 63 -16.08 -0.71 0.43
CA THR A 63 -15.37 -1.98 0.30
C THR A 63 -15.57 -2.82 1.58
N PRO A 64 -16.12 -4.05 1.46
CA PRO A 64 -16.24 -4.96 2.58
C PRO A 64 -14.87 -5.25 3.20
N GLU A 65 -14.82 -5.33 4.52
CA GLU A 65 -13.59 -5.60 5.25
C GLU A 65 -12.93 -6.92 4.80
N THR A 66 -13.72 -7.97 4.62
CA THR A 66 -13.26 -9.27 4.12
C THR A 66 -12.56 -9.17 2.76
N GLN A 67 -13.09 -8.33 1.84
CA GLN A 67 -12.47 -8.14 0.53
C GLN A 67 -11.11 -7.43 0.65
N SER A 68 -11.00 -6.48 1.57
CA SER A 68 -9.73 -5.80 1.83
C SER A 68 -8.69 -6.76 2.41
N PHE A 69 -9.09 -7.65 3.31
CA PHE A 69 -8.20 -8.65 3.89
C PHE A 69 -7.79 -9.72 2.88
N ASP A 70 -8.70 -10.16 2.01
CA ASP A 70 -8.37 -11.08 0.92
C ASP A 70 -7.30 -10.48 -0.01
N ARG A 71 -7.50 -9.22 -0.42
CA ARG A 71 -6.50 -8.47 -1.19
C ARG A 71 -5.16 -8.39 -0.45
N LEU A 72 -5.17 -8.03 0.84
CA LEU A 72 -3.97 -7.92 1.66
C LEU A 72 -3.22 -9.27 1.76
N GLN A 73 -3.95 -10.37 1.91
CA GLN A 73 -3.37 -11.72 1.93
C GLN A 73 -2.71 -12.06 0.60
N ALA A 74 -3.39 -11.78 -0.53
CA ALA A 74 -2.84 -12.01 -1.86
C ALA A 74 -1.53 -11.23 -2.08
N ILE A 75 -1.51 -9.94 -1.71
CA ILE A 75 -0.30 -9.09 -1.80
C ILE A 75 0.84 -9.67 -0.97
N ASN A 76 0.58 -10.09 0.26
CA ASN A 76 1.60 -10.65 1.14
C ASN A 76 2.17 -11.97 0.57
N GLN A 77 1.30 -12.81 -0.01
CA GLN A 77 1.72 -14.08 -0.60
C GLN A 77 2.59 -13.86 -1.85
N THR A 78 2.19 -12.95 -2.74
CA THR A 78 3.00 -12.59 -3.92
C THR A 78 4.36 -12.02 -3.52
N GLN A 79 4.40 -11.15 -2.49
CA GLN A 79 5.67 -10.59 -2.02
C GLN A 79 6.57 -11.63 -1.36
N ALA A 80 6.01 -12.59 -0.60
CA ALA A 80 6.78 -13.69 -0.04
C ALA A 80 7.44 -14.53 -1.15
N GLN A 81 6.66 -14.93 -2.15
CA GLN A 81 7.13 -15.70 -3.30
C GLN A 81 8.23 -14.96 -4.09
N ALA A 82 8.09 -13.65 -4.28
CA ALA A 82 9.10 -12.85 -4.95
C ALA A 82 10.42 -12.81 -4.17
N ARG A 83 10.37 -12.72 -2.84
CA ARG A 83 11.57 -12.74 -1.98
C ARG A 83 12.25 -14.10 -2.01
N GLU A 84 11.50 -15.19 -1.97
CA GLU A 84 12.03 -16.56 -2.06
C GLU A 84 12.77 -16.78 -3.40
N GLN A 85 12.19 -16.30 -4.50
CA GLN A 85 12.84 -16.37 -5.81
C GLN A 85 14.13 -15.55 -5.85
N GLN A 86 14.12 -14.30 -5.35
CA GLN A 86 15.32 -13.46 -5.30
C GLN A 86 16.46 -14.16 -4.54
N GLN A 87 16.17 -14.73 -3.37
CA GLN A 87 17.15 -15.45 -2.56
C GLN A 87 17.72 -16.69 -3.28
N ALA A 88 16.90 -17.40 -4.06
CA ALA A 88 17.36 -18.55 -4.84
C ALA A 88 18.29 -18.13 -6.00
N LEU A 89 17.99 -17.00 -6.66
CA LEU A 89 18.86 -16.44 -7.70
C LEU A 89 20.19 -15.92 -7.12
N GLU A 90 20.17 -15.27 -5.95
CA GLU A 90 21.38 -14.77 -5.29
C GLU A 90 22.32 -15.92 -4.89
N GLN A 91 21.78 -17.00 -4.30
CA GLN A 91 22.57 -18.20 -3.96
C GLN A 91 23.19 -18.84 -5.21
N SER A 92 22.43 -18.91 -6.31
CA SER A 92 22.91 -19.48 -7.57
C SER A 92 24.07 -18.65 -8.15
N GLN A 93 23.98 -17.32 -8.09
CA GLN A 93 25.05 -16.41 -8.56
C GLN A 93 26.32 -16.51 -7.69
N GLN A 94 26.16 -16.65 -6.37
CA GLN A 94 27.29 -16.82 -5.45
C GLN A 94 28.00 -18.18 -5.63
N ALA A 95 27.25 -19.24 -5.95
CA ALA A 95 27.84 -20.55 -6.25
C ALA A 95 28.65 -20.54 -7.55
N VAL A 96 28.16 -19.84 -8.59
CA VAL A 96 28.87 -19.74 -9.88
C VAL A 96 30.12 -18.86 -9.78
N SER A 97 30.11 -17.81 -8.94
CA SER A 97 31.25 -16.91 -8.80
C SER A 97 32.43 -17.52 -8.01
N GLN A 98 32.21 -18.64 -7.31
CA GLN A 98 33.24 -19.34 -6.52
C GLN A 98 33.83 -20.56 -7.25
N ALA A 99 33.35 -20.87 -8.45
CA ALA A 99 33.85 -21.95 -9.31
C ALA A 99 34.75 -21.39 -10.42
#